data_AF-A0A8T2T0X9-F1
#
_entry.id   AF-A0A8T2T0X9-F1
#
_cell.length_a   1.000
_cell.length_b   1.000
_cell.length_c   1.000
_cell.angle_alpha   90.00
_cell.angle_beta   90.00
_cell.angle_gamma   90.00
#
_symmetry.space_group_name_H-M   'P 1'
#
loop_
_entity.id
_entity.type
_entity.pdbx_description
1 polymer ?
#
loop_
_entity_poly.entity_id
_entity_poly.type
_entity_poly.pdbx_seq_one_letter_code
_entity_poly.pdbx_strand_id
1 'polypeptide(L)'
;MNQVMTCLWYIMGLWPVIYSMLLIPTGRSSRNKIPVWPFASLSVFAGAFALLPYFALWEPSALKVSGQEMEGLPLRILDSKIFALVVGIAGVGLFGAAASAGVESWSEFLRFFNSSRFIHIMSLDCIALSFFAPFWIMNDMESRRWSNKDGWGQALAFIPFLGPIVYLILRPPLSPEEG
;
A
#
# COMPACT_ATOMS: atom_id res chain seq x y z
N MET A 1 -15.05 10.50 20.32
CA MET A 1 -13.97 9.59 19.85
C MET A 1 -12.82 10.47 19.39
N ASN A 2 -11.57 10.15 19.77
CA ASN A 2 -10.43 10.98 19.39
C ASN A 2 -10.27 11.03 17.86
N GLN A 3 -10.25 12.23 17.28
CA GLN A 3 -10.28 12.43 15.82
C GLN A 3 -9.02 11.91 15.13
N VAL A 4 -7.84 12.14 15.71
CA VAL A 4 -6.55 11.68 15.17
C VAL A 4 -6.50 10.14 15.14
N MET A 5 -6.88 9.51 16.26
CA MET A 5 -6.96 8.05 16.36
C MET A 5 -7.92 7.45 15.33
N THR A 6 -9.07 8.10 15.12
CA THR A 6 -10.07 7.66 14.12
C THR A 6 -9.51 7.75 12.70
N CYS A 7 -8.82 8.84 12.38
CA CYS A 7 -8.18 9.00 11.07
C CYS A 7 -7.09 7.95 10.85
N LEU A 8 -6.26 7.68 11.86
CA LEU A 8 -5.24 6.64 11.81
C LEU A 8 -5.86 5.26 11.56
N TRP A 9 -6.93 4.91 12.28
CA TRP A 9 -7.66 3.65 12.06
C TRP A 9 -8.16 3.50 10.63
N TYR A 10 -8.74 4.55 10.05
CA TYR A 10 -9.19 4.50 8.65
C TYR A 10 -8.03 4.43 7.66
N ILE A 11 -6.91 5.11 7.91
CA ILE A 11 -5.68 4.99 7.10
C ILE A 11 -5.16 3.54 7.13
N MET A 12 -5.24 2.87 8.27
CA MET A 12 -4.89 1.44 8.38
C MET A 12 -5.76 0.55 7.50
N GLY A 13 -7.01 0.93 7.23
CA GLY A 13 -7.86 0.22 6.25
C GLY A 13 -7.46 0.48 4.80
N LEU A 14 -6.89 1.64 4.49
CA LEU A 14 -6.44 2.00 3.14
C LEU A 14 -5.11 1.36 2.76
N TRP A 15 -4.20 1.14 3.72
CA TRP A 15 -2.91 0.50 3.47
C TRP A 15 -3.00 -0.89 2.83
N PRO A 16 -3.81 -1.84 3.34
CA PRO A 16 -4.06 -3.13 2.70
C PRO A 16 -4.52 -3.02 1.25
N VAL A 17 -5.29 -1.99 0.92
CA VAL A 17 -5.74 -1.72 -0.47
C VAL A 17 -4.55 -1.31 -1.32
N ILE A 18 -3.72 -0.36 -0.86
CA ILE A 18 -2.49 0.06 -1.55
C ILE A 18 -1.57 -1.14 -1.77
N TYR A 19 -1.33 -1.94 -0.73
CA TYR A 19 -0.49 -3.13 -0.82
C TYR A 19 -1.09 -4.19 -1.75
N SER A 20 -2.42 -4.37 -1.77
CA SER A 20 -3.07 -5.26 -2.73
C SER A 20 -2.85 -4.79 -4.18
N MET A 21 -2.90 -3.48 -4.44
CA MET A 21 -2.66 -2.89 -5.76
C MET A 21 -1.21 -2.98 -6.23
N LEU A 22 -0.26 -3.11 -5.30
CA LEU A 22 1.16 -3.33 -5.59
C LEU A 22 1.49 -4.83 -5.71
N LEU A 23 1.04 -5.65 -4.76
CA LEU A 23 1.49 -7.03 -4.61
C LEU A 23 0.79 -8.02 -5.54
N ILE A 24 -0.53 -7.90 -5.71
CA ILE A 24 -1.30 -8.91 -6.48
C ILE A 24 -0.94 -8.88 -7.98
N PRO A 25 -0.78 -7.71 -8.62
CA PRO A 25 -0.40 -7.66 -10.03
C PRO A 25 1.08 -8.03 -10.27
N THR A 26 2.02 -7.53 -9.44
CA THR A 26 3.46 -7.58 -9.77
C THR A 26 4.36 -8.15 -8.68
N GLY A 27 3.83 -8.36 -7.47
CA GLY A 27 4.57 -8.93 -6.34
C GLY A 27 4.64 -10.46 -6.33
N ARG A 28 4.43 -11.16 -7.45
CA ARG A 28 4.45 -12.64 -7.49
C ARG A 28 5.86 -13.18 -7.22
N SER A 29 5.98 -14.29 -6.48
CA SER A 29 7.27 -14.96 -6.22
C SER A 29 7.54 -16.10 -7.21
N SER A 30 8.76 -16.19 -7.73
CA SER A 30 9.17 -17.17 -8.76
C SER A 30 9.42 -18.57 -8.20
N ARG A 31 10.05 -18.66 -7.02
CA ARG A 31 10.56 -19.93 -6.48
C ARG A 31 9.49 -20.82 -5.85
N ASN A 32 8.58 -20.25 -5.07
CA ASN A 32 7.64 -21.04 -4.27
C ASN A 32 6.18 -20.97 -4.73
N LYS A 33 5.86 -20.21 -5.80
CA LYS A 33 4.48 -19.97 -6.28
C LYS A 33 3.49 -19.64 -5.14
N ILE A 34 3.97 -19.02 -4.06
CA ILE A 34 3.14 -18.71 -2.90
C ILE A 34 2.17 -17.59 -3.31
N PRO A 35 0.85 -17.81 -3.23
CA PRO A 35 -0.10 -16.78 -3.57
C PRO A 35 -0.04 -15.65 -2.53
N VAL A 36 -0.01 -14.40 -3.00
CA VAL A 36 0.03 -13.22 -2.10
C VAL A 36 -1.34 -12.87 -1.52
N TRP A 37 -2.42 -13.28 -2.19
CA TRP A 37 -3.79 -12.90 -1.82
C TRP A 37 -4.19 -13.28 -0.38
N PRO A 38 -3.76 -14.43 0.22
CA PRO A 38 -4.11 -14.72 1.61
C PRO A 38 -3.49 -13.72 2.58
N PHE A 39 -2.23 -13.33 2.34
CA PHE A 39 -1.51 -12.35 3.14
C PHE A 39 -2.12 -10.95 2.96
N ALA A 40 -2.48 -10.58 1.73
CA ALA A 40 -3.18 -9.33 1.44
C ALA A 40 -4.56 -9.26 2.12
N SER A 41 -5.36 -10.33 2.08
CA SER A 41 -6.65 -10.38 2.77
C SER A 41 -6.50 -10.33 4.29
N LEU A 42 -5.52 -11.04 4.87
CA LEU A 42 -5.25 -10.99 6.31
C LEU A 42 -4.73 -9.62 6.76
N SER A 43 -4.06 -8.87 5.89
CA SER A 43 -3.56 -7.52 6.21
C SER A 43 -4.66 -6.51 6.51
N VAL A 44 -5.91 -6.76 6.11
CA VAL A 44 -7.07 -5.93 6.51
C VAL A 44 -7.25 -5.91 8.03
N PHE A 45 -6.88 -6.98 8.73
CA PHE A 45 -7.04 -7.10 10.17
C PHE A 45 -5.71 -6.98 10.93
N ALA A 46 -4.64 -7.52 10.36
CA ALA A 46 -3.33 -7.62 11.02
C ALA A 46 -2.24 -6.74 10.40
N GLY A 47 -2.58 -5.93 9.38
CA GLY A 47 -1.69 -4.98 8.73
C GLY A 47 -0.38 -5.59 8.23
N ALA A 48 0.75 -4.94 8.51
CA ALA A 48 2.08 -5.42 8.10
C ALA A 48 2.40 -6.78 8.70
N PHE A 49 1.90 -7.12 9.89
CA PHE A 49 2.19 -8.42 10.50
C PHE A 49 1.70 -9.59 9.65
N ALA A 50 0.63 -9.41 8.87
CA ALA A 50 0.20 -10.39 7.88
C ALA A 50 1.06 -10.38 6.60
N LEU A 51 1.64 -9.25 6.21
CA LEU A 51 2.43 -9.12 4.99
C LEU A 51 3.91 -9.51 5.17
N LEU A 52 4.47 -9.31 6.37
CA LEU A 52 5.88 -9.59 6.67
C LEU A 52 6.31 -11.04 6.35
N PRO A 53 5.53 -12.09 6.66
CA PRO A 53 5.87 -13.45 6.26
C PRO A 53 5.99 -13.59 4.75
N TYR A 54 5.11 -12.91 3.99
CA TYR A 54 5.21 -12.90 2.53
C TYR A 54 6.50 -12.21 2.08
N PHE A 55 6.84 -11.06 2.67
CA PHE A 55 8.04 -10.30 2.31
C PHE A 55 9.31 -11.10 2.56
N ALA A 56 9.36 -11.88 3.65
CA ALA A 56 10.50 -12.73 3.98
C ALA A 56 10.65 -13.95 3.05
N LEU A 57 9.54 -14.46 2.52
CA LEU A 57 9.51 -15.61 1.60
C LEU A 57 9.53 -15.19 0.12
N TRP A 58 9.40 -13.89 -0.15
CA TRP A 58 9.32 -13.37 -1.50
C TRP A 58 10.68 -13.41 -2.18
N GLU A 59 10.68 -13.80 -3.44
CA GLU A 59 11.86 -13.75 -4.30
C GLU A 59 11.50 -13.04 -5.61
N PRO A 60 12.42 -12.23 -6.16
CA PRO A 60 12.21 -11.56 -7.43
C PRO A 60 11.75 -12.55 -8.52
N SER A 61 10.69 -12.17 -9.22
CA SER A 61 10.08 -13.00 -10.25
C SER A 61 10.01 -12.27 -11.57
N ALA A 62 10.40 -12.97 -12.64
CA ALA A 62 10.13 -12.53 -14.00
C ALA A 62 8.75 -13.00 -14.50
N LEU A 63 7.94 -13.68 -13.66
CA LEU A 63 6.61 -14.15 -14.03
C LEU A 63 5.69 -12.98 -14.32
N LYS A 64 5.37 -12.81 -15.60
CA LYS A 64 4.41 -11.81 -16.03
C LYS A 64 2.99 -12.35 -15.90
N VAL A 65 2.04 -11.44 -15.74
CA VAL A 65 0.61 -11.76 -15.72
C VAL A 65 0.15 -11.99 -17.16
N SER A 66 -0.60 -13.07 -17.38
CA SER A 66 -1.17 -13.35 -18.71
C SER A 66 -2.26 -12.32 -19.07
N GLY A 67 -2.47 -12.07 -20.36
CA GLY A 67 -3.54 -11.18 -20.82
C GLY A 67 -4.92 -11.57 -20.29
N GLN A 68 -5.22 -12.88 -20.26
CA GLN A 68 -6.49 -13.41 -19.74
C GLN A 68 -6.68 -13.16 -18.24
N GLU A 69 -5.61 -13.20 -17.43
CA GLU A 69 -5.70 -12.89 -16.01
C GLU A 69 -5.97 -11.40 -15.78
N MET A 70 -5.41 -10.51 -16.61
CA MET A 70 -5.67 -9.06 -16.54
C MET A 70 -7.11 -8.68 -16.83
N GLU A 71 -7.80 -9.46 -17.67
CA GLU A 71 -9.22 -9.28 -17.95
C GLU A 71 -10.10 -9.66 -16.76
N GLY A 72 -9.56 -10.40 -15.79
CA GLY A 72 -10.21 -10.74 -14.53
C GLY A 72 -10.57 -9.50 -13.71
N LEU A 73 -11.81 -9.49 -13.19
CA LEU A 73 -12.35 -8.40 -12.37
C LEU A 73 -11.41 -7.88 -11.25
N PRO A 74 -10.79 -8.74 -10.39
CA PRO A 74 -9.96 -8.24 -9.30
C PRO A 74 -8.69 -7.53 -9.79
N LEU A 75 -8.02 -8.06 -10.81
CA LEU A 75 -6.80 -7.46 -11.36
C LEU A 75 -7.11 -6.15 -12.09
N ARG A 76 -8.22 -6.09 -12.83
CA ARG A 76 -8.68 -4.86 -13.49
C ARG A 76 -8.98 -3.73 -12.49
N ILE A 77 -9.59 -4.05 -11.34
CA ILE A 77 -9.86 -3.07 -10.29
C ILE A 77 -8.55 -2.61 -9.64
N LEU A 78 -7.67 -3.55 -9.30
CA LEU A 78 -6.40 -3.25 -8.64
C LEU A 78 -5.41 -2.50 -9.54
N ASP A 79 -5.51 -2.65 -10.86
CA ASP A 79 -4.72 -1.87 -11.83
C ASP A 79 -5.38 -0.52 -12.20
N SER A 80 -6.63 -0.26 -11.76
CA SER A 80 -7.38 0.94 -12.13
C SER A 80 -6.83 2.22 -11.49
N LYS A 81 -6.52 3.22 -12.33
CA LYS A 81 -6.13 4.57 -11.90
C LYS A 81 -7.27 5.31 -11.19
N ILE A 82 -8.52 5.06 -11.59
CA ILE A 82 -9.69 5.66 -10.93
C ILE A 82 -9.83 5.11 -9.53
N PHE A 83 -9.59 3.80 -9.34
CA PHE A 83 -9.62 3.21 -8.02
C PHE A 83 -8.50 3.78 -7.14
N ALA A 84 -7.28 3.92 -7.67
CA ALA A 84 -6.18 4.61 -6.98
C ALA A 84 -6.55 6.04 -6.58
N LEU A 85 -7.21 6.79 -7.47
CA LEU A 85 -7.66 8.16 -7.21
C LEU A 85 -8.71 8.23 -6.10
N VAL A 86 -9.69 7.32 -6.07
CA VAL A 86 -10.71 7.27 -5.01
C VAL A 86 -10.06 6.97 -3.65
N VAL A 87 -9.14 6.00 -3.59
CA VAL A 87 -8.37 5.71 -2.37
C VAL A 87 -7.53 6.93 -1.96
N GLY A 88 -6.94 7.62 -2.94
CA GLY A 88 -6.18 8.84 -2.71
C GLY A 88 -6.99 9.99 -2.14
N ILE A 89 -8.18 10.27 -2.69
CA ILE A 89 -9.10 11.30 -2.17
C ILE A 89 -9.52 10.96 -0.75
N ALA A 90 -9.85 9.70 -0.47
CA ALA A 90 -10.19 9.25 0.88
C ALA A 90 -9.02 9.48 1.85
N GLY A 91 -7.81 9.09 1.46
CA GLY A 91 -6.60 9.31 2.26
C GLY A 91 -6.31 10.79 2.52
N VAL A 92 -6.34 11.63 1.49
CA VAL A 92 -6.16 13.10 1.63
C VAL A 92 -7.21 13.70 2.56
N GLY A 93 -8.47 13.27 2.46
CA GLY A 93 -9.53 13.68 3.38
C GLY A 93 -9.23 13.31 4.84
N LEU A 94 -8.73 12.09 5.09
CA LEU A 94 -8.34 11.64 6.43
C LEU A 94 -7.14 12.42 6.99
N PHE A 95 -6.13 12.71 6.17
CA PHE A 95 -5.00 13.55 6.58
C PHE A 95 -5.46 14.99 6.88
N GLY A 96 -6.34 15.56 6.05
CA GLY A 96 -6.93 16.87 6.31
C GLY A 96 -7.74 16.91 7.60
N ALA A 97 -8.50 15.85 7.88
CA ALA A 97 -9.24 15.70 9.14
C ALA A 97 -8.31 15.51 10.35
N ALA A 98 -7.22 14.76 10.24
CA ALA A 98 -6.24 14.64 11.32
C ALA A 98 -5.51 15.97 11.57
N ALA A 99 -5.13 16.68 10.52
CA ALA A 99 -4.43 17.96 10.60
C ALA A 99 -5.32 19.08 11.18
N SER A 100 -6.63 19.04 10.91
CA SER A 100 -7.59 19.97 11.50
C SER A 100 -7.98 19.63 12.94
N ALA A 101 -7.51 18.51 13.48
CA ALA A 101 -7.75 18.16 14.88
C ALA A 101 -7.02 19.15 15.80
N GLY A 102 -7.71 19.63 16.83
CA GLY A 102 -7.14 20.57 17.81
C GLY A 102 -5.99 19.96 18.62
N VAL A 103 -5.19 20.84 19.24
CA VAL A 103 -4.02 20.46 20.06
C VAL A 103 -4.36 19.44 21.14
N GLU A 104 -5.56 19.55 21.74
CA GLU A 104 -6.06 18.61 22.75
C GLU A 104 -6.25 17.19 22.20
N SER A 105 -6.72 17.04 20.96
CA SER A 105 -6.87 15.73 20.33
C SER A 105 -5.52 15.08 20.04
N TRP A 106 -4.53 15.87 19.62
CA TRP A 106 -3.16 15.38 19.40
C TRP A 106 -2.47 15.01 20.71
N SER A 107 -2.61 15.81 21.77
CA SER A 107 -2.01 15.50 23.06
C SER A 107 -2.63 14.25 23.70
N GLU A 108 -3.95 14.07 23.57
CA GLU A 108 -4.64 12.87 24.00
C GLU A 108 -4.18 11.64 23.19
N PHE A 109 -4.02 11.77 21.86
CA PHE A 109 -3.49 10.71 21.03
C PHE A 109 -2.08 10.28 21.48
N LEU A 110 -1.18 11.23 21.77
CA LEU A 110 0.17 10.91 22.27
C LEU A 110 0.13 10.22 23.64
N ARG A 111 -0.81 10.59 24.51
CA ARG A 111 -1.04 9.86 25.77
C ARG A 111 -1.48 8.43 25.48
N PHE A 112 -2.42 8.23 24.57
CA PHE A 112 -2.87 6.91 24.17
C PHE A 112 -1.77 6.07 23.51
N PHE A 113 -0.91 6.68 22.70
CA PHE A 113 0.24 6.01 22.10
C PHE A 113 1.17 5.40 23.17
N ASN A 114 1.32 6.06 24.32
CA ASN A 114 2.14 5.54 25.42
C ASN A 114 1.39 4.59 26.36
N SER A 115 0.10 4.80 26.59
CA SER A 115 -0.69 4.04 27.57
C SER A 115 -1.43 2.83 27.00
N SER A 116 -1.78 2.84 25.71
CA SER A 116 -2.56 1.79 25.06
C SER A 116 -1.69 0.98 24.10
N ARG A 117 -1.50 -0.31 24.44
CA ARG A 117 -0.75 -1.25 23.59
C ARG A 117 -1.34 -1.35 22.18
N PHE A 118 -2.65 -1.30 22.06
CA PHE A 118 -3.34 -1.39 20.78
C PHE A 118 -3.00 -0.21 19.86
N ILE A 119 -3.10 1.02 20.39
CA ILE A 119 -2.82 2.24 19.62
C ILE A 119 -1.34 2.36 19.29
N HIS A 120 -0.48 1.94 20.22
CA HIS A 120 0.96 1.84 20.00
C HIS A 120 1.29 0.90 18.84
N ILE A 121 0.79 -0.34 18.89
CA ILE A 121 1.03 -1.35 17.83
C ILE A 121 0.45 -0.88 16.50
N MET A 122 -0.76 -0.35 16.46
CA MET A 122 -1.38 0.19 15.24
C MET A 122 -0.55 1.31 14.61
N SER A 123 0.02 2.19 15.43
CA SER A 123 0.88 3.27 14.96
C SER A 123 2.20 2.75 14.39
N LEU A 124 2.82 1.77 15.07
CA LEU A 124 4.03 1.09 14.57
C LEU A 124 3.75 0.33 13.27
N ASP A 125 2.58 -0.28 13.16
CA ASP A 125 2.14 -0.98 11.96
C ASP A 125 1.98 -0.02 10.77
N CYS A 126 1.36 1.15 10.98
CA CYS A 126 1.30 2.22 9.98
C CYS A 126 2.70 2.68 9.51
N ILE A 127 3.64 2.81 10.45
CA ILE A 127 5.04 3.15 10.16
C ILE A 127 5.71 2.04 9.35
N ALA A 128 5.52 0.77 9.73
CA ALA A 128 6.06 -0.38 9.00
C ALA A 128 5.53 -0.44 7.57
N LEU A 129 4.21 -0.30 7.38
CA LEU A 129 3.58 -0.24 6.05
C LEU A 129 4.14 0.91 5.21
N SER A 130 4.38 2.08 5.83
CA SER A 130 5.02 3.22 5.16
C SER A 130 6.47 2.91 4.77
N PHE A 131 7.22 2.26 5.67
CA PHE A 131 8.63 1.94 5.50
C PHE A 131 8.89 0.92 4.39
N PHE A 132 8.02 -0.09 4.24
CA PHE A 132 8.16 -1.10 3.18
C PHE A 132 7.60 -0.66 1.82
N ALA A 133 6.78 0.40 1.78
CA ALA A 133 6.15 0.84 0.55
C ALA A 133 7.15 1.23 -0.57
N PRO A 134 8.28 1.93 -0.29
CA PRO A 134 9.28 2.25 -1.32
C PRO A 134 9.77 1.02 -2.08
N PHE A 135 10.07 -0.06 -1.37
CA PHE A 135 10.56 -1.31 -1.97
C PHE A 135 9.55 -1.89 -2.96
N TRP A 136 8.28 -1.97 -2.57
CA TRP A 136 7.23 -2.55 -3.42
C TRP A 136 6.85 -1.66 -4.60
N ILE A 137 6.96 -0.34 -4.46
CA ILE A 137 6.83 0.60 -5.57
C ILE A 137 7.96 0.37 -6.58
N MET A 138 9.21 0.24 -6.11
CA MET A 138 10.34 -0.03 -7.01
C MET A 138 10.19 -1.36 -7.75
N ASN A 139 9.70 -2.39 -7.06
CA ASN A 139 9.36 -3.68 -7.70
C ASN A 139 8.25 -3.53 -8.77
N ASP A 140 7.17 -2.81 -8.46
CA ASP A 140 6.09 -2.54 -9.43
C ASP A 140 6.59 -1.69 -10.61
N MET A 141 7.51 -0.74 -10.38
CA MET A 141 8.15 0.06 -11.44
C MET A 141 8.97 -0.81 -12.40
N GLU A 142 9.78 -1.72 -11.86
CA GLU A 142 10.64 -2.60 -12.64
C GLU A 142 9.81 -3.56 -13.51
N SER A 143 8.80 -4.20 -12.90
CA SER A 143 7.89 -5.09 -13.62
C SER A 143 7.11 -4.39 -14.75
N ARG A 144 6.80 -3.10 -14.58
CA ARG A 144 6.15 -2.25 -15.59
C ARG A 144 7.12 -1.59 -16.58
N ARG A 145 8.42 -1.87 -16.47
CA ARG A 145 9.48 -1.24 -17.30
C ARG A 145 9.41 0.29 -17.28
N TRP A 146 9.01 0.87 -16.15
CA TRP A 146 8.96 2.31 -16.00
C TRP A 146 10.39 2.87 -15.89
N SER A 147 10.97 3.21 -17.04
CA SER A 147 12.22 3.94 -17.18
C SER A 147 12.05 5.38 -16.67
N ASN A 148 12.32 5.59 -15.38
CA ASN A 148 12.18 6.88 -14.72
C ASN A 148 13.38 7.79 -15.05
N LYS A 149 13.45 8.32 -16.28
CA LYS A 149 14.55 9.20 -16.75
C LYS A 149 14.74 10.46 -15.89
N ASP A 150 13.70 10.85 -15.16
CA ASP A 150 13.64 12.11 -14.41
C ASP A 150 13.72 11.92 -12.88
N GLY A 151 13.91 10.68 -12.39
CA GLY A 151 14.15 10.37 -10.96
C GLY A 151 12.97 10.57 -9.98
N TRP A 152 11.96 11.36 -10.32
CA TRP A 152 10.88 11.73 -9.40
C TRP A 152 9.98 10.55 -8.95
N GLY A 153 9.76 9.55 -9.80
CA GLY A 153 9.00 8.35 -9.44
C GLY A 153 9.56 7.58 -8.23
N GLN A 154 10.90 7.56 -8.07
CA GLN A 154 11.56 6.95 -6.90
C GLN A 154 11.47 7.86 -5.67
N ALA A 155 11.60 9.18 -5.86
CA ALA A 155 11.47 10.15 -4.78
C ALA A 155 10.07 10.13 -4.15
N LEU A 156 9.02 9.97 -4.96
CA LEU A 156 7.65 9.82 -4.47
C LEU A 156 7.51 8.63 -3.53
N ALA A 157 8.22 7.54 -3.78
CA ALA A 157 8.11 6.32 -3.00
C ALA A 157 8.43 6.52 -1.50
N PHE A 158 9.24 7.53 -1.17
CA PHE A 158 9.64 7.88 0.20
C PHE A 158 8.66 8.79 0.94
N ILE A 159 7.63 9.31 0.28
CA ILE A 159 6.56 10.10 0.93
C ILE A 159 5.55 9.12 1.52
N PRO A 160 5.41 9.02 2.87
CA PRO A 160 4.50 8.05 3.49
C PRO A 160 3.07 8.23 2.99
N PHE A 161 2.44 7.12 2.62
CA PHE A 161 1.08 7.02 2.08
C PHE A 161 0.82 7.77 0.75
N LEU A 162 1.06 9.08 0.68
CA LEU A 162 0.80 9.91 -0.50
C LEU A 162 1.68 9.52 -1.69
N GLY A 163 2.94 9.16 -1.43
CA GLY A 163 3.87 8.64 -2.42
C GLY A 163 3.33 7.43 -3.19
N PRO A 164 2.99 6.34 -2.49
CA PRO A 164 2.31 5.18 -3.07
C PRO A 164 1.06 5.53 -3.87
N ILE A 165 0.20 6.43 -3.37
CA ILE A 165 -1.01 6.83 -4.08
C ILE A 165 -0.70 7.56 -5.39
N VAL A 166 0.17 8.56 -5.35
CA VAL A 166 0.55 9.31 -6.55
C VAL A 166 1.20 8.38 -7.56
N TYR A 167 2.05 7.46 -7.09
CA TYR A 167 2.63 6.40 -7.92
C TYR A 167 1.55 5.55 -8.60
N LEU A 168 0.58 5.02 -7.84
CA LEU A 168 -0.50 4.17 -8.36
C LEU A 168 -1.38 4.89 -9.40
N ILE A 169 -1.56 6.21 -9.28
CA ILE A 169 -2.30 7.02 -10.25
C ILE A 169 -1.49 7.22 -11.54
N LEU A 170 -0.17 7.42 -11.41
CA LEU A 170 0.69 7.77 -12.54
C LEU A 170 1.27 6.56 -13.28
N ARG A 171 1.36 5.39 -12.62
CA ARG A 171 2.00 4.20 -13.19
C ARG A 171 1.44 3.82 -14.56
N PRO A 172 2.29 3.35 -15.50
CA PRO A 172 1.83 2.85 -16.77
C PRO A 172 1.04 1.55 -16.58
N PRO A 173 0.10 1.22 -17.49
CA PRO A 173 -0.58 -0.07 -17.45
C PRO A 173 0.42 -1.21 -17.61
N LEU A 174 0.10 -2.38 -17.03
CA LEU A 174 0.92 -3.57 -17.24
C LEU A 174 0.82 -4.03 -18.69
N SER A 175 1.97 -4.31 -19.32
CA SER A 175 2.00 -4.98 -20.62
C SER A 175 1.82 -6.48 -20.40
N PRO A 176 0.73 -7.10 -20.87
CA PRO A 176 0.56 -8.54 -20.78
C PRO A 176 1.64 -9.26 -21.61
N GLU A 177 1.97 -10.50 -21.27
CA GLU A 177 2.63 -11.36 -22.25
C GLU A 177 1.68 -11.64 -23.41
N GLU A 178 2.17 -11.42 -24.64
CA GLU A 178 1.57 -11.97 -25.84
C GLU A 178 1.58 -13.49 -25.68
N GLY A 179 0.39 -14.07 -25.50
CA GLY A 179 0.20 -15.52 -25.41
C GLY A 179 0.29 -16.20 -26.77
#